data_AF-A0A658NK48-F1
#
_entry.id   AF-A0A658NK48-F1
#
_cell.length_a   1.000
_cell.length_b   1.000
_cell.length_c   1.000
_cell.angle_alpha   90.00
_cell.angle_beta   90.00
_cell.angle_gamma   90.00
#
_symmetry.space_group_name_H-M   'P 1'
#
loop_
_entity.id
_entity.type
_entity.pdbx_description
1 polymer ?
#
loop_
_entity_poly.entity_id
_entity_poly.type
_entity_poly.pdbx_seq_one_letter_code
_entity_poly.pdbx_strand_id
1 'polypeptide(L)' 'GPNTKMSEIVHTHLPGVPLVHLPTPPPQIRAITDHVYFYLDRKSPLWPEFSTASSIGLHFSGDWPDLELVLWAVLEDRR' A
#
# COMPACT_ATOMS: atom_id res chain seq x y z
N GLY A 1 11.29 -0.04 -2.30
CA GLY A 1 12.34 0.54 -3.18
C GLY A 1 12.71 -0.42 -4.32
N PRO A 2 12.84 -0.04 -5.62
CA PRO A 2 13.73 -0.77 -6.51
C PRO A 2 15.06 -0.87 -5.79
N ASN A 3 15.76 -1.97 -6.04
CA ASN A 3 16.97 -2.33 -5.30
C ASN A 3 18.07 -1.24 -5.35
N THR A 4 18.02 -0.34 -6.35
CA THR A 4 19.05 0.67 -6.60
C THR A 4 18.95 1.94 -5.73
N LYS A 5 17.92 2.13 -4.90
CA LYS A 5 17.72 3.36 -4.08
C LYS A 5 17.24 3.11 -2.65
N MET A 6 17.64 2.01 -2.02
CA MET A 6 17.20 1.69 -0.65
C MET A 6 17.77 2.63 0.43
N SER A 7 18.94 3.26 0.23
CA SER A 7 19.55 4.19 1.21
C SER A 7 18.98 5.61 1.17
N GLU A 8 18.41 6.06 0.05
CA GLU A 8 17.77 7.39 -0.08
C GLU A 8 16.34 7.40 0.48
N ILE A 9 15.61 6.27 0.42
CA ILE A 9 14.22 6.19 0.90
C ILE A 9 14.11 6.41 2.42
N VAL A 10 15.19 6.16 3.18
CA VAL A 10 15.26 6.47 4.62
C VAL A 10 15.37 7.98 4.90
N HIS A 11 15.86 8.78 3.94
CA HIS A 11 16.11 10.20 4.14
C HIS A 11 14.92 11.11 3.79
N THR A 12 14.01 10.70 2.91
CA THR A 12 13.13 11.67 2.25
C THR A 12 11.82 11.99 2.96
N HIS A 13 11.46 11.38 4.10
CA HIS A 13 10.20 11.70 4.82
C HIS A 13 9.01 11.94 3.86
N LEU A 14 8.97 11.24 2.72
CA LEU A 14 7.99 11.54 1.69
C LEU A 14 6.65 11.24 2.35
N PRO A 15 5.71 12.20 2.40
CA PRO A 15 4.39 11.91 2.92
C PRO A 15 3.92 10.65 2.19
N GLY A 16 3.50 9.62 2.91
CA GLY A 16 3.11 8.38 2.25
C GLY A 16 1.86 8.60 1.37
N VAL A 17 1.59 7.66 0.46
CA VAL A 17 0.22 7.54 -0.06
C VAL A 17 -0.66 7.09 1.11
N PRO A 18 -1.75 7.80 1.43
CA PRO A 18 -2.57 7.43 2.57
C PRO A 18 -3.27 6.09 2.30
N LEU A 19 -3.27 5.25 3.33
CA LEU A 19 -4.05 4.02 3.36
C LEU A 19 -5.45 4.36 3.87
N VAL A 20 -6.44 4.09 3.03
CA VAL A 20 -7.84 4.32 3.38
C VAL A 20 -8.47 2.99 3.73
N HIS A 21 -9.05 2.91 4.93
CA HIS A 21 -9.74 1.71 5.40
C HIS A 21 -10.90 1.35 4.47
N LEU A 22 -10.94 0.07 4.09
CA LEU A 22 -11.96 -0.50 3.23
C LEU A 22 -12.72 -1.58 4.02
N PRO A 23 -13.98 -1.31 4.43
CA PRO A 23 -14.72 -2.24 5.29
C PRO A 23 -15.10 -3.56 4.59
N THR A 24 -15.17 -3.56 3.26
CA THR A 24 -15.49 -4.74 2.46
C THR A 24 -14.44 -4.92 1.36
N PRO A 25 -13.77 -6.07 1.26
CA PRO A 25 -12.76 -6.28 0.22
C PRO A 25 -13.37 -6.17 -1.19
N PRO A 26 -12.55 -5.83 -2.21
CA PRO A 26 -12.99 -5.84 -3.59
C PRO A 26 -13.54 -7.22 -3.99
N PRO A 27 -14.54 -7.30 -4.89
CA PRO A 27 -15.15 -8.57 -5.31
C PRO A 27 -14.16 -9.61 -5.85
N GLN A 28 -13.01 -9.17 -6.36
CA GLN A 28 -11.93 -10.01 -6.88
C GLN A 28 -11.13 -10.72 -5.77
N ILE A 29 -11.26 -10.28 -4.51
CA ILE A 29 -10.54 -10.82 -3.37
C ILE A 29 -11.54 -11.52 -2.44
N ARG A 30 -11.27 -12.79 -2.09
CA ARG A 30 -12.05 -13.50 -1.07
C ARG A 30 -11.90 -12.80 0.28
N ALA A 31 -13.03 -12.56 0.95
CA ALA A 31 -13.00 -12.01 2.30
C ALA A 31 -12.37 -12.99 3.29
N ILE A 32 -11.37 -12.51 4.00
CA ILE A 32 -10.67 -13.19 5.10
C ILE A 32 -11.08 -12.43 6.35
N THR A 33 -11.76 -13.12 7.25
CA THR A 33 -12.41 -12.53 8.43
C THR A 33 -11.44 -11.99 9.47
N ASP A 34 -10.17 -12.41 9.40
CA ASP A 34 -9.11 -12.02 10.35
C ASP A 34 -8.16 -10.97 9.75
N HIS A 35 -8.56 -10.29 8.68
CA HIS A 35 -7.75 -9.29 8.01
C HIS A 35 -8.51 -7.98 7.87
N VAL A 36 -7.78 -6.87 8.01
CA VAL A 36 -8.30 -5.53 7.75
C VAL A 36 -7.84 -5.10 6.36
N TYR A 37 -8.77 -4.58 5.57
CA TYR A 37 -8.48 -4.19 4.18
C TYR A 37 -8.25 -2.69 4.08
N PHE A 38 -7.26 -2.34 3.27
CA PHE A 38 -6.94 -0.96 2.96
C PHE A 38 -6.75 -0.82 1.45
N TYR A 39 -7.13 0.32 0.91
CA TYR A 39 -6.72 0.72 -0.43
C TYR A 39 -5.77 1.91 -0.36
N LEU A 40 -4.87 2.00 -1.33
CA LEU A 40 -4.00 3.16 -1.51
C LEU A 40 -4.77 4.27 -2.21
N ASP A 41 -4.83 5.46 -1.61
CA ASP A 41 -5.59 6.56 -2.18
C ASP A 41 -4.97 7.08 -3.49
N ARG A 42 -5.66 6.79 -4.60
CA ARG A 42 -5.29 7.25 -5.94
C ARG A 42 -5.52 8.75 -6.16
N LYS A 43 -6.30 9.40 -5.29
CA LYS A 43 -6.51 10.86 -5.32
C LYS A 43 -5.37 11.63 -4.65
N SER A 44 -4.46 10.93 -3.98
CA SER A 44 -3.29 11.55 -3.40
C SER A 44 -2.44 12.21 -4.50
N PRO A 45 -1.97 13.45 -4.30
CA PRO A 45 -1.03 14.12 -5.22
C PRO A 45 0.26 13.32 -5.48
N LEU A 46 0.58 12.38 -4.60
CA LEU A 46 1.76 11.53 -4.67
C LEU A 46 1.53 10.24 -5.48
N TRP A 47 0.29 9.95 -5.85
CA TRP A 47 -0.07 8.76 -6.62
C TRP A 47 0.69 8.63 -7.95
N PRO A 48 0.91 9.70 -8.75
CA PRO A 48 1.66 9.59 -10.00
C PRO A 48 3.09 9.08 -9.80
N GLU A 49 3.79 9.60 -8.78
CA GLU A 49 5.14 9.15 -8.43
C GLU A 49 5.14 7.73 -7.87
N PHE A 50 4.18 7.41 -6.99
CA PHE A 50 4.04 6.07 -6.42
C PHE A 50 3.73 5.01 -7.47
N SER A 51 2.84 5.31 -8.43
CA SER A 51 2.41 4.35 -9.47
C SER A 51 3.52 3.96 -10.46
N THR A 52 4.55 4.79 -10.58
CA THR A 52 5.71 4.54 -11.46
C THR A 52 6.94 4.07 -10.69
N ALA A 53 6.89 4.09 -9.35
CA ALA A 53 7.93 3.56 -8.51
C ALA A 53 8.06 2.05 -8.73
N SER A 54 9.29 1.56 -8.88
CA SER A 54 9.57 0.15 -9.13
C SER A 54 9.41 -0.72 -7.87
N SER A 55 8.73 -0.19 -6.85
CA SER A 55 8.59 -0.82 -5.54
C SER A 55 7.78 0.00 -4.55
N ILE A 56 7.51 -0.62 -3.41
CA ILE A 56 6.86 0.01 -2.28
C ILE A 56 7.74 -0.18 -1.03
N GLY A 57 7.71 0.79 -0.11
CA GLY A 57 8.22 0.66 1.24
C GLY A 57 7.08 0.93 2.21
N LEU A 58 6.90 0.07 3.21
CA LEU A 58 5.88 0.22 4.24
C LEU A 58 6.60 0.33 5.58
N HIS A 59 6.29 1.37 6.34
CA HIS A 59 6.80 1.56 7.68
C HIS A 59 5.63 1.47 8.66
N PHE A 60 5.78 0.61 9.66
CA PHE A 60 4.80 0.44 10.74
C PHE A 60 5.45 0.86 12.04
N SER A 61 4.83 1.80 12.74
CA SER A 61 5.26 2.20 14.07
C SER A 61 4.70 1.21 15.10
N GLY A 62 5.54 0.76 16.02
CA GLY A 62 5.16 -0.15 17.12
C GLY A 62 5.52 -1.62 16.88
N ASP A 63 5.33 -2.44 17.91
CA ASP A 63 5.49 -3.89 17.83
C ASP A 63 4.17 -4.53 17.43
N TRP A 64 4.16 -5.14 16.26
CA TRP A 64 3.05 -5.93 15.74
C TRP A 64 3.51 -7.39 15.63
N PRO A 65 3.47 -8.16 16.74
CA PRO A 65 3.79 -9.58 16.69
C PRO A 65 2.82 -10.26 15.72
N ASP A 66 3.36 -11.13 14.87
CA ASP A 66 2.60 -11.90 13.87
C ASP A 66 1.92 -11.04 12.77
N LEU A 67 2.44 -9.83 12.48
CA LEU A 67 1.94 -9.01 11.38
C LEU A 67 2.12 -9.72 10.03
N GLU A 68 0.99 -10.10 9.44
CA GLU A 68 0.94 -10.57 8.06
C GLU A 68 0.44 -9.46 7.12
N LEU A 69 1.18 -9.27 6.03
CA LEU A 69 0.84 -8.28 5.00
C LEU A 69 0.68 -8.98 3.67
N VAL A 70 -0.46 -8.72 3.03
CA VAL A 70 -0.72 -9.20 1.68
C VAL A 70 -1.08 -8.02 0.79
N LEU A 71 -0.29 -7.83 -0.25
CA LEU A 71 -0.51 -6.77 -1.23
C LEU A 71 -1.12 -7.34 -2.49
N TRP A 72 -2.29 -6.81 -2.87
CA TRP A 72 -2.99 -7.20 -4.10
C TRP A 72 -3.09 -6.00 -5.05
N ALA A 73 -2.76 -6.22 -6.31
CA ALA A 73 -3.07 -5.29 -7.39
C ALA A 73 -4.36 -5.78 -8.08
N VAL A 74 -5.46 -5.08 -7.85
CA VAL A 74 -6.74 -5.36 -8.49
C VAL A 74 -6.93 -4.38 -9.63
N LEU A 75 -7.13 -4.90 -10.85
CA LEU A 75 -7.48 -4.06 -11.99
C LEU A 75 -8.91 -3.54 -11.77
N GLU A 76 -9.09 -2.23 -11.81
CA GLU A 76 -10.42 -1.64 -11.76
C GLU A 76 -11.17 -2.03 -13.04
N ASP A 77 -12.31 -2.68 -12.89
CA ASP A 77 -13.14 -3.07 -14.03
C ASP A 77 -13.68 -1.78 -14.66
N ARG A 78 -13.34 -1.53 -15.94
CA ARG A 78 -13.85 -0.36 -16.68
C ARG A 78 -15.35 -0.52 -16.85
N ARG A 79 -16.14 0.08 -15.95
CA ARG A 79 -17.52 0.46 -16.24
C ARG A 79 -17.56 1.77 -17.02
#